data_AF-A0A432ZPP4-F1
#
_entry.id   AF-A0A432ZPP4-F1
#
_cell.length_a   1.000
_cell.length_b   1.000
_cell.length_c   1.000
_cell.angle_alpha   90.00
_cell.angle_beta   90.00
_cell.angle_gamma   90.00
#
_symmetry.space_group_name_H-M   'P 1'
#
loop_
_entity.id
_entity.type
_entity.pdbx_description
1 polymer ?
#
loop_
_entity_poly.entity_id
_entity_poly.type
_entity_poly.pdbx_seq_one_letter_code
_entity_poly.pdbx_strand_id
1 'polypeptide(L)'
;MSVYWEKAKVVIDMNSMQRKILLDIKLELEKENNPLLDKFYSLFSQGDAKVIFVWLNEQVCLKKLPDSAKSYMTDLYYTVR
;
A
#
# COMPACT_ATOMS: atom_id res chain seq x y z
N MET A 1 16.41 -36.84 -6.92
CA MET A 1 17.02 -35.51 -7.08
C MET A 1 16.34 -34.57 -6.12
N SER A 2 17.15 -33.88 -5.32
CA SER A 2 16.75 -33.15 -4.11
C SER A 2 15.95 -31.87 -4.43
N VAL A 3 14.75 -31.79 -3.84
CA VAL A 3 14.17 -30.68 -3.05
C VAL A 3 14.11 -29.25 -3.63
N TYR A 4 12.86 -28.81 -3.87
CA TYR A 4 12.20 -27.52 -3.60
C TYR A 4 13.01 -26.25 -3.21
N TRP A 5 12.48 -25.11 -3.69
CA TRP A 5 12.44 -23.74 -3.09
C TRP A 5 13.37 -22.64 -3.61
N GLU A 6 13.28 -22.30 -4.90
CA GLU A 6 13.64 -20.93 -5.36
C GLU A 6 12.44 -20.23 -6.00
N LYS A 7 11.29 -20.24 -5.30
CA LYS A 7 10.45 -19.04 -5.37
C LYS A 7 11.23 -18.00 -4.58
N ALA A 8 11.98 -17.15 -5.28
CA ALA A 8 12.52 -15.91 -4.73
C ALA A 8 11.34 -15.12 -4.16
N LYS A 9 11.02 -15.39 -2.91
CA LYS A 9 10.10 -14.62 -2.10
C LYS A 9 10.89 -13.36 -1.76
N VAL A 10 10.97 -12.44 -2.73
CA VAL A 10 11.36 -11.06 -2.45
C VAL A 10 10.18 -10.47 -1.68
N VAL A 11 10.05 -10.87 -0.40
CA VAL A 11 9.28 -10.13 0.58
C VAL A 11 10.13 -8.91 0.82
N ILE A 12 9.85 -7.84 0.07
CA ILE A 12 10.31 -6.52 0.47
C ILE A 12 9.52 -6.24 1.74
N ASP A 13 10.15 -6.46 2.88
CA ASP A 13 9.54 -6.30 4.18
C ASP A 13 9.18 -4.81 4.35
N MET A 14 7.89 -4.51 4.30
CA MET A 14 7.38 -3.19 4.59
C MET A 14 7.88 -2.74 5.96
N ASN A 15 8.70 -1.69 5.99
CA ASN A 15 9.28 -1.23 7.25
C ASN A 15 8.19 -0.65 8.18
N SER A 16 8.51 -0.49 9.47
CA SER A 16 7.53 -0.04 10.47
C SER A 16 6.89 1.31 10.12
N MET A 17 7.61 2.20 9.44
CA MET A 17 7.10 3.52 9.06
C MET A 17 6.13 3.42 7.88
N GLN A 18 6.50 2.67 6.83
CA GLN A 18 5.62 2.38 5.70
C GLN A 18 4.32 1.71 6.17
N ARG A 19 4.43 0.72 7.07
CA ARG A 19 3.27 0.02 7.64
C ARG A 19 2.35 0.98 8.39
N LYS A 20 2.91 1.88 9.18
CA LYS A 20 2.14 2.88 9.92
C LYS A 20 1.37 3.80 8.96
N ILE A 21 2.06 4.38 7.97
CA ILE A 21 1.44 5.29 6.98
C ILE A 21 0.32 4.58 6.21
N LEU A 22 0.55 3.32 5.81
CA LEU A 22 -0.44 2.53 5.10
C LEU A 22 -1.64 2.17 5.98
N LEU A 23 -1.45 1.95 7.28
CA LEU A 23 -2.56 1.79 8.22
C LEU A 23 -3.35 3.10 8.40
N ASP A 24 -2.69 4.25 8.43
CA ASP A 24 -3.36 5.54 8.51
C ASP A 24 -4.22 5.79 7.24
N ILE A 25 -3.66 5.51 6.04
CA ILE A 25 -4.41 5.56 4.77
C ILE A 25 -5.61 4.62 4.80
N LYS A 26 -5.41 3.39 5.30
CA LYS A 26 -6.48 2.41 5.44
C LYS A 26 -7.63 2.94 6.30
N LEU A 27 -7.32 3.56 7.45
CA LEU A 27 -8.33 4.13 8.34
C LEU A 27 -9.14 5.23 7.64
N GLU A 28 -8.49 6.09 6.84
CA GLU A 28 -9.21 7.10 6.07
C GLU A 28 -10.14 6.47 5.01
N LEU A 29 -9.68 5.43 4.32
CA LEU A 29 -10.52 4.68 3.38
C LEU A 29 -11.71 4.00 4.07
N GLU A 30 -11.51 3.45 5.28
CA GLU A 30 -12.56 2.79 6.09
C GLU A 30 -13.62 3.78 6.56
N LYS A 31 -13.22 4.96 7.02
CA LYS A 31 -14.14 6.03 7.44
C LYS A 31 -15.11 6.43 6.33
N GLU A 32 -14.63 6.44 5.09
CA GLU A 32 -15.40 6.83 3.91
C GLU A 32 -16.10 5.66 3.22
N ASN A 33 -15.98 4.43 3.77
CA ASN A 33 -16.46 3.19 3.14
C ASN A 33 -16.04 3.10 1.66
N ASN A 34 -14.77 3.45 1.39
CA ASN A 34 -14.29 3.70 0.04
C ASN A 34 -14.17 2.37 -0.74
N PRO A 35 -14.64 2.29 -2.01
CA PRO A 35 -14.55 1.07 -2.82
C PRO A 35 -13.12 0.59 -3.11
N LEU A 36 -12.11 1.41 -2.81
CA LEU A 36 -10.70 1.07 -2.92
C LEU A 36 -10.22 0.12 -1.81
N LEU A 37 -10.97 -0.05 -0.72
CA LEU A 37 -10.58 -0.86 0.45
C LEU A 37 -10.21 -2.30 0.10
N ASP A 38 -11.05 -3.02 -0.63
CA ASP A 38 -10.81 -4.44 -0.94
C ASP A 38 -9.48 -4.64 -1.69
N LYS A 39 -9.24 -3.77 -2.68
CA LYS A 39 -8.00 -3.81 -3.45
C LYS A 39 -6.80 -3.38 -2.61
N PHE A 40 -6.96 -2.36 -1.77
CA PHE A 40 -5.92 -1.93 -0.84
C PHE A 40 -5.53 -3.06 0.12
N TYR A 41 -6.49 -3.74 0.73
CA TYR A 41 -6.25 -4.88 1.63
C TYR A 41 -5.50 -6.01 0.94
N SER A 42 -5.89 -6.34 -0.30
CA SER A 42 -5.21 -7.34 -1.10
C SER A 42 -3.73 -6.98 -1.31
N LEU A 43 -3.43 -5.73 -1.69
CA LEU A 43 -2.06 -5.26 -1.89
C LEU A 43 -1.29 -5.17 -0.56
N PHE A 44 -1.93 -4.73 0.52
CA PHE A 44 -1.35 -4.67 1.86
C PHE A 44 -0.90 -6.05 2.35
N SER A 45 -1.68 -7.10 2.07
CA SER A 45 -1.33 -8.48 2.42
C SER A 45 -0.11 -9.03 1.66
N GLN A 46 0.21 -8.45 0.49
CA GLN A 46 1.40 -8.81 -0.30
C GLN A 46 2.67 -8.19 0.30
N GLY A 47 2.53 -7.14 1.12
CA GLY A 47 3.62 -6.55 1.90
C GLY A 47 4.55 -5.61 1.12
N ASP A 48 4.25 -5.27 -0.13
CA ASP A 48 5.08 -4.38 -0.94
C ASP A 48 4.53 -2.94 -0.93
N ALA A 49 5.14 -2.09 -0.11
CA ALA A 49 4.75 -0.68 0.03
C ALA A 49 4.89 0.12 -1.28
N LYS A 50 5.86 -0.24 -2.14
CA LYS A 50 6.09 0.46 -3.41
C LYS A 50 4.98 0.15 -4.41
N VAL A 51 4.55 -1.10 -4.48
CA VAL A 51 3.38 -1.50 -5.29
C VAL A 51 2.12 -0.79 -4.82
N ILE A 52 1.89 -0.72 -3.51
CA ILE A 52 0.73 0.00 -2.95
C ILE A 52 0.81 1.48 -3.26
N PHE A 53 1.98 2.12 -3.13
CA PHE A 53 2.19 3.52 -3.48
C PHE A 53 1.86 3.81 -4.95
N VAL A 54 2.38 3.00 -5.89
CA VAL A 54 2.12 3.18 -7.33
C VAL A 54 0.63 3.09 -7.62
N TRP A 55 -0.05 2.09 -7.05
CA TRP A 55 -1.49 1.92 -7.22
C TRP A 55 -2.29 3.08 -6.62
N LEU A 56 -1.95 3.53 -5.40
CA LEU A 56 -2.60 4.69 -4.76
C LEU A 56 -2.39 5.96 -5.58
N ASN A 57 -1.19 6.18 -6.12
CA ASN A 57 -0.88 7.34 -6.96
C ASN A 57 -1.75 7.36 -8.23
N GLU A 58 -2.00 6.20 -8.83
CA GLU A 58 -2.98 6.09 -9.93
C GLU A 58 -4.39 6.50 -9.48
N GLN A 59 -4.82 6.10 -8.27
CA GLN A 59 -6.13 6.50 -7.73
C GLN A 59 -6.21 8.01 -7.44
N VAL A 60 -5.09 8.66 -7.12
CA VAL A 60 -5.00 10.14 -7.02
C VAL A 60 -5.27 10.77 -8.38
N CYS A 61 -4.60 10.30 -9.44
CA CYS A 61 -4.80 10.79 -10.80
C CYS A 61 -6.25 10.60 -11.29
N LEU A 62 -6.88 9.48 -10.90
CA LEU A 62 -8.28 9.19 -11.20
C LEU A 62 -9.28 9.93 -10.31
N LYS A 63 -8.81 10.77 -9.36
CA LYS A 63 -9.63 11.46 -8.36
C LYS A 63 -10.52 10.53 -7.53
N LYS A 64 -10.09 9.28 -7.34
CA LYS A 64 -10.79 8.25 -6.55
C LYS A 64 -10.25 8.15 -5.13
N LEU A 65 -9.00 8.58 -4.91
CA LEU A 65 -8.43 8.67 -3.57
C LEU A 65 -9.01 9.90 -2.85
N PRO A 66 -9.51 9.76 -1.62
CA PRO A 66 -10.03 10.90 -0.87
C PRO A 66 -8.91 11.81 -0.37
N ASP A 67 -9.24 13.08 -0.14
CA ASP A 67 -8.26 14.10 0.24
C ASP A 67 -7.62 13.84 1.61
N SER A 68 -8.37 13.23 2.51
CA SER A 68 -7.92 12.68 3.80
C SER A 68 -6.72 11.73 3.61
N ALA A 69 -6.87 10.73 2.74
CA ALA A 69 -5.83 9.76 2.41
C ALA A 69 -4.68 10.36 1.58
N LYS A 70 -4.93 11.38 0.75
CA LYS A 70 -3.88 12.07 -0.03
C LYS A 70 -2.82 12.73 0.84
N SER A 71 -3.21 13.21 2.03
CA SER A 71 -2.26 13.86 2.95
C SER A 71 -1.08 12.95 3.32
N TYR A 72 -1.31 11.63 3.36
CA TYR A 72 -0.31 10.61 3.68
C TYR A 72 0.53 10.15 2.48
N MET A 73 0.15 10.51 1.24
CA MET A 73 0.85 10.06 0.03
C MET A 73 2.27 10.63 -0.08
N THR A 74 2.47 11.86 0.38
CA THR A 74 3.79 12.51 0.41
C THR A 74 4.73 11.76 1.34
N ASP A 75 4.26 11.40 2.54
CA ASP A 75 5.05 10.64 3.51
C ASP A 75 5.36 9.24 2.97
N LEU A 76 4.36 8.58 2.38
CA LEU A 76 4.55 7.28 1.76
C LEU A 76 5.62 7.33 0.66
N TYR A 77 5.59 8.36 -0.21
CA TYR A 77 6.58 8.56 -1.27
C TYR A 77 8.02 8.61 -0.74
N TYR A 78 8.27 9.37 0.34
CA TYR A 78 9.61 9.46 0.91
C TYR A 78 10.08 8.16 1.56
N THR A 79 9.16 7.33 2.04
CA THR A 79 9.50 6.05 2.66
C THR A 79 9.74 4.90 1.67
N VAL A 80 9.25 5.01 0.43
CA VAL A 80 9.40 3.97 -0.62
C VAL A 80 10.47 4.30 -1.67
N ARG A 81 11.12 5.46 -1.54
CA ARG A 81 12.19 5.95 -2.43
C ARG A 81 13.52 5.24 -2.19
#